data_AF-A0A962Z7U9-F1
#
_entry.id   AF-A0A962Z7U9-F1
#
_cell.length_a   1.000
_cell.length_b   1.000
_cell.length_c   1.000
_cell.angle_alpha   90.00
_cell.angle_beta   90.00
_cell.angle_gamma   90.00
#
_symmetry.space_group_name_H-M   'P 1'
#
loop_
_entity.id
_entity.type
_entity.pdbx_description
1 polymer ?
#
loop_
_entity_poly.entity_id
_entity_poly.type
_entity_poly.pdbx_seq_one_letter_code
_entity_poly.pdbx_strand_id
1 'polypeptide(L)'
;PGPYVNEAVILENWDDFLRLVVTIKLKEATASDIFRRLNSYSRQHELYRAVKAFGQIIKSIFILRYIDDLELRQAIEKQLNKVELANRFTRAVAVGNPREFTQAEKEEQEIAEACNRLIKNCIICWNYLYLSRKIAEARSDEERQRLLRTIASHSP
;
A
#
# COMPACT_ATOMS: atom_id res chain seq x y z
N PRO A 1 2.16 -23.67 7.59
CA PRO A 1 2.80 -23.60 6.24
C PRO A 1 4.25 -24.05 6.36
N GLY A 2 4.69 -25.02 5.56
CA GLY A 2 6.09 -25.46 5.58
C GLY A 2 7.04 -24.37 5.10
N PRO A 3 8.33 -24.42 5.47
CA PRO A 3 9.35 -23.46 5.02
C PRO A 3 9.66 -23.57 3.53
N TYR A 4 9.29 -24.68 2.88
CA TYR A 4 9.57 -24.96 1.47
C TYR A 4 8.30 -24.88 0.61
N VAL A 5 8.49 -24.54 -0.66
CA VAL A 5 7.43 -24.53 -1.68
C VAL A 5 7.01 -25.98 -1.96
N ASN A 6 5.71 -26.24 -1.99
CA ASN A 6 5.18 -27.54 -2.41
C ASN A 6 5.00 -27.55 -3.93
N GLU A 7 6.01 -28.05 -4.64
CA GLU A 7 6.03 -28.12 -6.11
C GLU A 7 5.00 -29.11 -6.65
N ALA A 8 4.74 -30.22 -5.96
CA ALA A 8 3.80 -31.25 -6.39
C ALA A 8 2.39 -30.69 -6.59
N VAL A 9 1.90 -29.88 -5.64
CA VAL A 9 0.57 -29.25 -5.74
C VAL A 9 0.48 -28.29 -6.92
N ILE A 10 1.59 -27.63 -7.30
CA ILE A 10 1.62 -26.76 -8.48
C ILE A 10 1.50 -27.59 -9.75
N LEU A 11 2.29 -28.66 -9.86
CA LEU A 11 2.32 -29.53 -11.03
C LEU A 11 1.00 -30.28 -11.24
N GLU A 12 0.42 -30.80 -10.16
CA GLU A 12 -0.89 -31.50 -10.18
C GLU A 12 -2.04 -30.61 -10.66
N ASN A 13 -1.94 -29.29 -10.46
CA ASN A 13 -2.99 -28.32 -10.80
C ASN A 13 -2.56 -27.34 -11.91
N TRP A 14 -1.51 -27.68 -12.67
CA TRP A 14 -0.87 -26.74 -13.58
C TRP A 14 -1.82 -26.25 -14.68
N ASP A 15 -2.61 -27.15 -15.26
CA ASP A 15 -3.55 -26.81 -16.33
C ASP A 15 -4.67 -25.88 -15.85
N ASP A 16 -5.22 -26.13 -14.65
CA ASP A 16 -6.23 -25.26 -14.04
C ASP A 16 -5.66 -23.89 -13.66
N PHE A 17 -4.41 -23.85 -13.22
CA PHE A 17 -3.68 -22.61 -12.95
C PHE A 17 -3.48 -21.80 -14.23
N LEU A 18 -3.02 -22.43 -15.31
CA LEU A 18 -2.88 -21.78 -16.62
C LEU A 18 -4.22 -21.29 -17.15
N ARG A 19 -5.28 -22.09 -17.04
CA ARG A 19 -6.63 -21.67 -17.43
C ARG A 19 -7.06 -20.41 -16.68
N LEU A 20 -6.83 -20.37 -15.37
CA LEU A 20 -7.11 -19.19 -14.55
C LEU A 20 -6.32 -17.95 -15.00
N VAL A 21 -5.03 -18.10 -15.29
CA VAL A 21 -4.19 -17.00 -15.80
C VAL A 21 -4.68 -16.51 -17.16
N VAL A 22 -5.04 -17.44 -18.07
CA VAL A 22 -5.56 -17.11 -19.40
C VAL A 22 -6.91 -16.40 -19.31
N THR A 23 -7.84 -16.85 -18.45
CA THR A 23 -9.12 -16.17 -18.21
C THR A 23 -8.91 -14.71 -17.79
N ILE A 24 -7.94 -14.44 -16.90
CA ILE A 24 -7.61 -13.08 -16.48
C ILE A 24 -7.00 -12.29 -17.64
N LYS A 25 -6.04 -12.88 -18.36
CA LYS A 25 -5.35 -12.24 -19.50
C LYS A 25 -6.31 -11.86 -20.63
N LEU A 26 -7.29 -12.72 -20.92
CA LEU A 26 -8.33 -12.49 -21.91
C LEU A 26 -9.46 -11.56 -21.41
N LYS A 27 -9.42 -11.16 -20.13
CA LYS A 27 -10.43 -10.31 -19.48
C LYS A 27 -11.85 -10.90 -19.45
N GLU A 28 -11.97 -12.22 -19.56
CA GLU A 28 -13.23 -12.95 -19.40
C GLU A 28 -13.78 -12.82 -17.97
N ALA A 29 -12.89 -12.65 -16.99
CA ALA A 29 -13.23 -12.29 -15.62
C ALA A 29 -12.11 -11.45 -15.00
N THR A 30 -12.45 -10.58 -14.04
CA THR A 30 -11.43 -9.81 -13.32
C THR A 30 -10.70 -10.70 -12.31
N ALA A 31 -9.43 -10.40 -12.06
CA ALA A 31 -8.67 -11.07 -11.00
C ALA A 31 -9.39 -10.94 -9.64
N SER A 32 -9.96 -9.77 -9.35
CA SER A 32 -10.72 -9.51 -8.13
C SER A 32 -11.92 -10.45 -7.98
N ASP A 33 -12.68 -10.71 -9.04
CA ASP A 33 -13.83 -11.62 -9.01
C ASP A 33 -13.42 -13.07 -8.78
N ILE A 34 -12.36 -13.50 -9.47
CA ILE A 34 -11.78 -14.83 -9.32
C ILE A 34 -11.27 -15.02 -7.89
N PHE A 35 -10.52 -14.07 -7.36
CA PHE A 35 -10.02 -14.14 -5.98
C PHE A 35 -11.14 -14.10 -4.94
N ARG A 36 -12.21 -13.33 -5.17
CA ARG A 36 -13.38 -13.35 -4.28
C ARG A 36 -14.01 -14.74 -4.22
N ARG A 37 -14.18 -15.41 -5.37
CA ARG A 37 -14.69 -16.78 -5.44
C ARG A 37 -13.73 -17.77 -4.79
N LEU A 38 -12.43 -17.70 -5.11
CA LEU A 38 -11.41 -18.56 -4.50
C LEU A 38 -11.36 -18.43 -2.97
N ASN A 39 -11.52 -17.22 -2.43
CA ASN A 39 -11.58 -17.00 -0.99
C ASN A 39 -12.91 -17.44 -0.35
N SER A 40 -13.99 -17.56 -1.13
CA SER A 40 -15.28 -18.09 -0.65
C SER A 40 -15.32 -19.62 -0.61
N TYR A 41 -14.48 -20.31 -1.38
CA TYR A 41 -14.29 -21.75 -1.26
C TYR A 41 -13.54 -22.09 0.03
N SER A 42 -13.70 -23.33 0.52
CA SER A 42 -12.91 -23.79 1.64
C SER A 42 -11.41 -23.66 1.30
N ARG A 43 -10.58 -23.31 2.29
CA ARG A 43 -9.11 -23.20 2.18
C ARG A 43 -8.42 -24.48 1.66
N GLN A 44 -9.18 -25.56 1.47
CA GLN A 44 -8.76 -26.86 0.97
C GLN A 44 -8.83 -26.97 -0.56
N HIS A 45 -9.43 -26.01 -1.28
CA HIS A 45 -9.50 -26.04 -2.73
C HIS A 45 -8.10 -26.17 -3.37
N GLU A 46 -7.91 -27.14 -4.25
CA GLU A 46 -6.60 -27.52 -4.80
C GLU A 46 -5.97 -26.41 -5.64
N LEU A 47 -6.74 -25.81 -6.55
CA LEU A 47 -6.32 -24.62 -7.30
C LEU A 47 -5.86 -23.46 -6.40
N TYR A 48 -6.55 -23.20 -5.28
CA TYR A 48 -6.12 -22.16 -4.35
C TYR A 48 -4.77 -22.50 -3.68
N ARG A 49 -4.56 -23.76 -3.33
CA ARG A 49 -3.28 -24.24 -2.80
C ARG A 49 -2.16 -24.11 -3.83
N ALA A 50 -2.43 -24.43 -5.10
CA ALA A 50 -1.48 -24.27 -6.21
C ALA A 50 -1.10 -22.80 -6.45
N VAL A 51 -2.08 -21.90 -6.54
CA VAL A 51 -1.85 -20.44 -6.67
C VAL A 51 -1.01 -19.93 -5.50
N LYS A 52 -1.30 -20.37 -4.28
CA LYS A 52 -0.55 -19.98 -3.08
C LYS A 52 0.89 -20.49 -3.10
N ALA A 53 1.11 -21.76 -3.47
CA ALA A 53 2.44 -22.35 -3.58
C ALA A 53 3.28 -21.65 -4.66
N PHE A 54 2.68 -21.37 -5.82
CA PHE A 54 3.32 -20.58 -6.87
C PHE A 54 3.70 -19.17 -6.38
N GLY A 55 2.80 -18.51 -5.66
CA GLY A 55 3.06 -17.20 -5.04
C GLY A 55 4.21 -17.22 -4.03
N GLN A 56 4.48 -18.34 -3.37
CA GLN A 56 5.65 -18.47 -2.48
C GLN A 56 6.96 -18.43 -3.26
N ILE A 57 7.04 -19.01 -4.46
CA ILE A 57 8.22 -18.93 -5.33
C ILE A 57 8.53 -17.46 -5.65
N ILE A 58 7.52 -16.73 -6.13
CA ILE A 58 7.65 -15.31 -6.48
C ILE A 58 8.05 -14.48 -5.27
N LYS A 59 7.45 -14.75 -4.10
CA LYS A 59 7.80 -14.08 -2.84
C LYS A 59 9.26 -14.35 -2.44
N SER A 60 9.72 -15.60 -2.55
CA SER A 60 11.11 -15.97 -2.24
C SER A 60 12.10 -15.25 -3.16
N ILE A 61 11.85 -15.24 -4.47
CA ILE A 61 12.67 -14.49 -5.43
C ILE A 61 12.71 -13.00 -5.09
N PHE A 62 11.56 -12.41 -4.75
CA PHE A 62 11.49 -11.01 -4.34
C PHE A 62 12.30 -10.73 -3.07
N ILE A 63 12.19 -11.58 -2.04
CA ILE A 63 12.95 -11.41 -0.78
C ILE A 63 14.45 -11.49 -1.04
N LEU A 64 14.90 -12.47 -1.83
CA LEU A 64 16.32 -12.60 -2.19
C LEU A 64 16.81 -11.36 -2.93
N ARG A 65 16.05 -10.87 -3.92
CA ARG A 65 16.36 -9.61 -4.61
C ARG A 65 16.39 -8.42 -3.67
N TYR A 66 15.44 -8.31 -2.74
CA TYR A 66 15.40 -7.22 -1.76
C TYR A 66 16.63 -7.20 -0.83
N ILE A 67 17.19 -8.37 -0.51
CA ILE A 67 18.38 -8.51 0.33
C ILE A 67 19.67 -8.21 -0.46
N ASP A 68 19.71 -8.52 -1.75
CA ASP A 68 20.90 -8.35 -2.59
C ASP A 68 20.99 -6.95 -3.22
N ASP A 69 19.87 -6.42 -3.72
CA ASP A 69 19.79 -5.16 -4.46
C ASP A 69 19.51 -3.97 -3.53
N LEU A 70 20.55 -3.16 -3.31
CA LEU A 70 20.47 -1.95 -2.49
C LEU A 70 19.55 -0.88 -3.09
N GLU A 71 19.56 -0.70 -4.42
CA GLU A 71 18.75 0.33 -5.07
C GLU A 71 17.26 -0.02 -4.95
N LEU A 72 16.91 -1.28 -5.16
CA LEU A 72 15.56 -1.79 -4.94
C LEU A 72 15.11 -1.57 -3.49
N ARG A 73 15.97 -1.90 -2.51
CA ARG A 73 15.67 -1.70 -1.09
C ARG A 73 15.41 -0.24 -0.77
N GLN A 74 16.31 0.66 -1.18
CA GLN A 74 16.19 2.09 -0.92
C GLN A 74 14.93 2.68 -1.58
N ALA A 75 14.61 2.24 -2.80
CA ALA A 75 13.39 2.65 -3.48
C ALA A 75 12.13 2.22 -2.70
N ILE A 76 12.10 0.99 -2.20
CA ILE A 76 10.99 0.47 -1.39
C ILE A 76 10.90 1.23 -0.06
N GLU A 77 12.00 1.37 0.68
CA GLU A 77 12.05 2.10 1.95
C GLU A 77 11.61 3.55 1.78
N LYS A 78 11.99 4.21 0.69
CA LYS A 78 11.52 5.56 0.37
C LYS A 78 10.00 5.63 0.21
N GLN A 79 9.38 4.64 -0.44
CA GLN A 79 7.92 4.59 -0.56
C GLN A 79 7.24 4.24 0.78
N LEU A 80 7.80 3.30 1.54
CA LEU A 80 7.30 2.96 2.87
C LEU A 80 7.33 4.17 3.81
N ASN A 81 8.43 4.92 3.83
CA ASN A 81 8.57 6.15 4.62
C ASN A 81 7.45 7.17 4.32
N LYS A 82 7.04 7.32 3.06
CA LYS A 82 5.92 8.21 2.69
C LYS A 82 4.60 7.75 3.30
N VAL A 83 4.30 6.46 3.19
CA VAL A 83 3.07 5.86 3.75
C VAL A 83 3.09 5.93 5.27
N GLU A 84 4.22 5.61 5.90
CA GLU A 84 4.40 5.71 7.35
C GLU A 84 4.25 7.12 7.86
N LEU A 85 4.77 8.12 7.15
CA LEU A 85 4.60 9.52 7.53
C LEU A 85 3.13 9.95 7.38
N ALA A 86 2.46 9.56 6.29
CA ALA A 86 1.03 9.82 6.13
C ALA A 86 0.19 9.17 7.25
N ASN A 87 0.54 7.95 7.64
CA ASN A 87 -0.10 7.25 8.77
C ASN A 87 0.21 7.93 10.11
N ARG A 88 1.45 8.40 10.31
CA ARG A 88 1.85 9.13 11.52
C ARG A 88 1.09 10.45 11.62
N PHE A 89 0.97 11.18 10.53
CA PHE A 89 0.18 12.42 10.46
C PHE A 89 -1.30 12.14 10.75
N THR A 90 -1.87 11.08 10.16
CA THR A 90 -3.26 10.68 10.41
C THR A 90 -3.49 10.40 11.90
N ARG A 91 -2.56 9.69 12.57
CA ARG A 91 -2.63 9.44 14.02
C ARG A 91 -2.46 10.71 14.87
N ALA A 92 -1.66 11.67 14.43
CA ALA A 92 -1.45 12.92 15.15
C ALA A 92 -2.65 13.88 15.07
N VAL A 93 -3.40 13.81 13.97
CA VAL A 93 -4.58 14.67 13.73
C VAL A 93 -5.86 14.03 14.27
N ALA A 94 -5.90 12.71 14.39
CA ALA A 94 -7.05 11.99 14.91
C ALA A 94 -7.41 12.46 16.33
N VAL A 95 -8.67 12.86 16.49
CA VAL A 95 -9.24 13.29 17.78
C VAL A 95 -9.87 12.06 18.46
N GLY A 96 -9.52 11.80 19.72
CA GLY A 96 -9.95 10.61 20.46
C GLY A 96 -8.84 9.57 20.61
N ASN A 97 -9.16 8.27 20.52
CA ASN A 97 -8.20 7.18 20.69
C ASN A 97 -7.83 6.56 19.32
N PRO A 98 -6.77 7.03 18.64
CA PRO A 98 -6.47 6.68 17.24
C PRO A 98 -6.08 5.21 16.97
N ARG A 99 -6.05 4.36 18.00
CA ARG A 99 -5.64 2.96 17.90
C ARG A 99 -6.80 1.97 17.96
N GLU A 100 -7.99 2.41 18.38
CA GLU A 100 -9.15 1.54 18.56
C GLU A 100 -10.37 2.19 17.92
N PHE A 101 -11.09 1.42 17.11
CA PHE A 101 -12.42 1.82 16.67
C PHE A 101 -13.32 1.79 17.90
N THR A 102 -13.60 2.95 18.48
CA THR A 102 -14.53 3.06 19.61
C THR A 102 -15.98 2.87 19.14
N GLN A 103 -16.23 3.02 17.84
CA GLN A 103 -17.54 2.85 17.22
C GLN A 103 -17.83 1.39 16.89
N ALA A 104 -19.02 0.92 17.30
CA ALA A 104 -19.43 -0.48 17.11
C ALA A 104 -19.93 -0.74 15.69
N GLU A 105 -20.55 0.26 15.05
CA GLU A 105 -21.13 0.11 13.71
C GLU A 105 -20.19 0.59 12.61
N LYS A 106 -20.25 -0.11 11.46
CA LYS A 106 -19.45 0.21 10.27
C LYS A 106 -19.71 1.64 9.77
N GLU A 107 -20.97 2.08 9.76
CA GLU A 107 -21.35 3.42 9.29
C GLU A 107 -20.71 4.51 10.17
N GLU A 108 -20.71 4.32 11.49
CA GLU A 108 -20.06 5.24 12.42
C GLU A 108 -18.53 5.31 12.23
N GLN A 109 -17.89 4.16 11.93
CA GLN A 109 -16.46 4.11 11.60
C GLN A 109 -16.15 4.87 10.30
N GLU A 110 -16.99 4.72 9.28
CA GLU A 110 -16.85 5.43 8.00
C GLU A 110 -17.02 6.95 8.18
N ILE A 111 -17.97 7.39 9.02
CA ILE A 111 -18.14 8.81 9.36
C ILE A 111 -16.90 9.35 10.08
N ALA A 112 -16.38 8.61 11.07
CA ALA A 112 -15.17 9.01 11.79
C ALA A 112 -13.95 9.09 10.86
N GLU A 113 -13.79 8.15 9.94
CA GLU A 113 -12.74 8.17 8.91
C GLU A 113 -12.90 9.39 7.98
N ALA A 114 -14.12 9.69 7.53
CA ALA A 114 -14.41 10.82 6.67
C ALA A 114 -14.09 12.16 7.35
N CYS A 115 -14.47 12.32 8.61
CA CYS A 115 -14.13 13.49 9.43
C CYS A 115 -12.61 13.65 9.60
N ASN A 116 -11.89 12.58 9.97
CA ASN A 116 -10.44 12.60 10.06
C ASN A 116 -9.78 12.97 8.73
N ARG A 117 -10.29 12.43 7.62
CA ARG A 117 -9.80 12.74 6.27
C ARG A 117 -10.03 14.20 5.92
N LEU A 118 -11.17 14.78 6.30
CA LEU A 118 -11.47 16.19 6.08
C LEU A 118 -10.49 17.09 6.84
N ILE A 119 -10.31 16.88 8.14
CA ILE A 119 -9.39 17.67 8.97
C ILE A 119 -7.95 17.57 8.43
N LYS A 120 -7.52 16.35 8.09
CA LYS A 120 -6.21 16.08 7.47
C LYS A 120 -6.00 16.92 6.21
N ASN A 121 -6.99 16.93 5.31
CA ASN A 121 -6.92 17.69 4.07
C ASN A 121 -6.95 19.20 4.30
N CYS A 122 -7.70 19.70 5.29
CA CYS A 122 -7.70 21.12 5.67
C CYS A 122 -6.31 21.57 6.15
N ILE A 123 -5.64 20.78 7.00
CA ILE A 123 -4.28 21.07 7.48
C ILE A 123 -3.28 21.06 6.31
N ILE A 124 -3.37 20.06 5.42
CA ILE A 124 -2.50 20.00 4.22
C ILE A 124 -2.71 21.23 3.33
N CYS A 125 -3.96 21.60 3.07
CA CYS A 125 -4.32 22.75 2.25
C CYS A 125 -3.78 24.05 2.85
N TRP A 126 -3.96 24.24 4.16
CA TRP A 126 -3.39 25.38 4.86
C TRP A 126 -1.85 25.36 4.75
N ASN A 127 -1.17 24.28 5.13
CA ASN A 127 0.30 24.21 4.99
C ASN A 127 0.78 24.53 3.56
N TYR A 128 0.07 24.04 2.53
CA TYR A 128 0.36 24.36 1.14
C TYR A 128 0.22 25.87 0.85
N LEU A 129 -0.89 26.49 1.26
CA LEU A 129 -1.11 27.93 1.09
C LEU A 129 -0.09 28.76 1.88
N TYR A 130 0.27 28.33 3.09
CA TYR A 130 1.28 28.98 3.93
C TYR A 130 2.62 29.05 3.24
N LEU A 131 3.13 27.88 2.84
CA LEU A 131 4.44 27.73 2.24
C LEU A 131 4.48 28.41 0.89
N SER A 132 3.42 28.30 0.09
CA SER A 132 3.30 29.01 -1.19
C SER A 132 3.38 30.52 -1.01
N ARG A 133 2.66 31.06 -0.01
CA ARG A 133 2.71 32.48 0.32
C ARG A 133 4.11 32.89 0.81
N LYS A 134 4.74 32.09 1.67
CA LYS A 134 6.10 32.39 2.16
C LYS A 134 7.15 32.39 1.07
N ILE A 135 7.04 31.49 0.09
CA ILE A 135 7.88 31.48 -1.11
C ILE A 135 7.63 32.73 -1.96
N ALA A 136 6.37 33.16 -2.11
CA ALA A 136 6.01 34.36 -2.87
C ALA A 136 6.46 35.67 -2.19
N GLU A 137 6.57 35.68 -0.85
CA GLU A 137 7.06 36.81 -0.06
C GLU A 137 8.61 36.91 -0.04
N ALA A 138 9.34 35.97 -0.65
CA ALA A 138 10.80 35.97 -0.69
C ALA A 138 11.35 37.21 -1.42
N ARG A 139 12.34 37.88 -0.81
CA ARG A 139 12.85 39.17 -1.28
C ARG A 139 13.95 39.04 -2.33
N SER A 140 14.59 37.88 -2.39
CA SER A 140 15.62 37.56 -3.37
C SER A 140 15.43 36.15 -3.93
N ASP A 141 16.00 35.90 -5.11
CA ASP A 141 15.97 34.57 -5.71
C ASP A 141 16.77 33.57 -4.87
N GLU A 142 17.83 34.01 -4.20
CA GLU A 142 18.62 33.21 -3.26
C GLU A 142 17.79 32.75 -2.05
N GLU A 143 17.00 33.64 -1.45
CA GLU A 143 16.09 33.32 -0.35
C GLU A 143 15.01 32.34 -0.80
N ARG A 144 14.43 32.57 -1.99
CA ARG A 144 13.44 31.69 -2.59
C ARG A 144 14.01 30.27 -2.81
N GLN A 145 15.21 30.16 -3.37
CA GLN A 145 15.89 28.88 -3.59
C GLN A 145 16.20 28.17 -2.26
N ARG A 146 16.60 28.92 -1.23
CA ARG A 146 16.82 28.37 0.12
C ARG A 146 15.54 27.81 0.73
N LEU A 147 14.42 28.53 0.64
CA LEU A 147 13.11 28.07 1.11
C LEU A 147 12.67 26.80 0.37
N LEU A 148 12.80 26.77 -0.96
CA LEU A 148 12.47 25.60 -1.77
C LEU A 148 13.29 24.38 -1.39
N ARG A 149 14.62 24.53 -1.21
CA ARG A 149 15.48 23.43 -0.76
C ARG A 149 15.09 22.91 0.63
N THR A 150 14.75 23.81 1.54
CA THR A 150 14.33 23.45 2.91
C THR A 150 13.00 22.70 2.91
N ILE A 151 12.04 23.14 2.09
CA ILE A 151 10.76 22.45 1.92
C ILE A 151 10.96 21.09 1.25
N ALA A 152 11.87 20.98 0.27
CA ALA A 152 12.19 19.72 -0.40
C ALA A 152 12.91 18.72 0.51
N SER A 153 13.74 19.18 1.45
CA SER A 153 14.43 18.30 2.40
C SER A 153 13.52 17.81 3.53
N HIS A 154 12.47 18.55 3.87
CA HIS A 154 11.53 18.21 4.94
C HIS A 154 10.17 17.71 4.44
N SER A 155 9.89 17.80 3.12
CA SER A 155 8.74 17.13 2.51
C SER A 155 9.04 15.63 2.32
N PRO A 156 8.10 14.74 2.66
CA PRO A 156 8.21 13.31 2.36
C PRO A 156 8.32 12.96 0.86
#